data_AF-A0A6I9W092-F1
#
_entry.id   AF-A0A6I9W092-F1
#
_cell.length_a   1.000
_cell.length_b   1.000
_cell.length_c   1.000
_cell.angle_alpha   90.00
_cell.angle_beta   90.00
_cell.angle_gamma   90.00
#
_symmetry.space_group_name_H-M   'P 1'
#
loop_
_entity.id
_entity.type
_entity.pdbx_description
1 polymer ?
#
loop_
_entity_poly.entity_id
_entity_poly.type
_entity_poly.pdbx_seq_one_letter_code
_entity_poly.pdbx_strand_id
1 'polypeptide(L)'
;MGRKQKRRLIPEQDRRICGSICFFQFTFVISCVALVYLSVAIYAPSYRAFHIGIEPEPVMCQTVNATMVNNCGWASCGEWCLTKTSGFCPQLHATVRRNGTDVIFENCTQFNTIACPQVNMGSMKRYNCNNGSECSMLTGVFNCSLGHCSNMSELMLCHHKADGIIIDSDKDNMKLNGFFSCQHSRCTKIKNAFTCDRYCPNISTNNSNVYLMQGDSIISARCSRGMALNKANGSLPGIRLDEPIKIWDERNGSIVTSCFAVTKNGSVISTEDCVNGTLLSRIPVPVPSINFTSFLKIYEKSLQYPADPTNAYVPAQQSLTIYNSSRLYINLERCVNTLRGECRQFLLTHGQDGDNQTAQSRYPCYYNKNDSLFVVARFDLKKTQMELLIAVIVPAGLFIISVITLIIISRSVQVGDDAKMRCRYCADKQEIEGEDEGLVEATSSATQSQGNENEIRSMTL
;
A
#
# COMPACT_ATOMS: atom_id res chain seq x y z
N MET A 1 80.47 24.48 14.37
CA MET A 1 79.08 24.47 13.83
C MET A 1 78.39 23.20 14.32
N GLY A 2 77.23 23.32 14.95
CA GLY A 2 76.43 22.17 15.38
C GLY A 2 75.20 22.62 16.16
N ARG A 3 74.15 23.07 15.47
CA ARG A 3 72.85 23.35 16.10
C ARG A 3 72.26 22.01 16.55
N LYS A 4 72.36 21.71 17.85
CA LYS A 4 71.66 20.59 18.48
C LYS A 4 70.15 20.82 18.35
N GLN A 5 69.51 20.02 17.51
CA GLN A 5 68.06 20.04 17.33
C GLN A 5 67.42 19.40 18.58
N LYS A 6 66.89 20.23 19.50
CA LYS A 6 66.10 19.74 20.64
C LYS A 6 64.92 18.94 20.09
N ARG A 7 64.84 17.64 20.39
CA ARG A 7 63.64 16.84 20.13
C ARG A 7 62.47 17.51 20.84
N ARG A 8 61.41 17.85 20.11
CA ARG A 8 60.15 18.33 20.68
C ARG A 8 59.55 17.18 21.48
N LEU A 9 59.71 17.22 22.81
CA LEU A 9 58.95 16.39 23.73
C LEU A 9 57.52 16.92 23.72
N ILE A 10 56.60 16.15 23.14
CA ILE A 10 55.17 16.45 23.20
C ILE A 10 54.73 16.09 24.62
N PRO A 11 54.32 17.07 25.45
CA PRO A 11 53.85 16.76 26.80
C PRO A 11 52.58 15.92 26.72
N GLU A 12 52.45 14.91 27.58
CA GLU A 12 51.22 14.13 27.71
C GLU A 12 50.06 15.08 28.08
N GLN A 13 49.10 15.20 27.16
CA GLN A 13 47.90 16.00 27.35
C GLN A 13 46.85 15.24 28.16
N ASP A 14 46.01 15.96 28.88
CA ASP A 14 44.86 15.36 29.54
C ASP A 14 43.88 14.81 28.50
N ARG A 15 43.86 13.48 28.36
CA ARG A 15 42.99 12.75 27.41
C ARG A 15 41.51 13.06 27.64
N ARG A 16 41.10 13.43 28.85
CA ARG A 16 39.70 13.76 29.16
C ARG A 16 39.30 15.12 28.59
N ILE A 17 40.15 16.12 28.75
CA ILE A 17 39.93 17.47 28.20
C ILE A 17 39.98 17.44 26.67
N CYS A 18 41.02 16.85 26.09
CA CYS A 18 41.13 16.69 24.63
C CYS A 18 39.95 15.88 24.05
N GLY A 19 39.57 14.78 24.71
CA GLY A 19 38.45 13.94 24.29
C GLY A 19 37.11 14.69 24.32
N SER A 20 36.86 15.47 25.37
CA SER A 20 35.65 16.28 25.49
C SER A 20 35.57 17.38 24.43
N ILE A 21 36.66 18.12 24.20
CA ILE A 21 36.74 19.14 23.14
C ILE A 21 36.46 18.51 21.78
N CYS A 22 37.11 17.39 21.47
CA CYS A 22 36.95 16.69 20.20
C CYS A 22 35.50 16.22 20.00
N PHE A 23 34.89 15.62 21.04
CA PHE A 23 33.51 15.16 20.99
C PHE A 23 32.53 16.29 20.70
N PHE A 24 32.60 17.40 21.45
CA PHE A 24 31.71 18.53 21.22
C PHE A 24 31.99 19.24 19.90
N GLN A 25 33.24 19.41 19.48
CA GLN A 25 33.55 19.93 18.13
C GLN A 25 32.94 19.06 17.02
N PHE A 26 33.02 17.74 17.16
CA PHE A 26 32.42 16.81 16.23
C PHE A 26 30.88 16.89 16.24
N THR A 27 30.25 16.93 17.43
CA THR A 27 28.80 17.11 17.57
C THR A 27 28.33 18.42 16.96
N PHE A 28 29.07 19.52 17.15
CA PHE A 28 28.80 20.82 16.52
C PHE A 28 28.77 20.70 15.00
N VAL A 29 29.83 20.13 14.40
CA VAL A 29 29.93 19.97 12.94
C VAL A 29 28.81 19.08 12.40
N ILE A 30 28.56 17.93 13.01
CA ILE A 30 27.47 17.04 12.57
C ILE A 30 26.11 17.71 12.70
N SER A 31 25.85 18.45 13.78
CA SER A 31 24.56 19.11 13.98
C SER A 31 24.33 20.19 12.92
N CYS A 32 25.36 20.97 12.56
CA CYS A 32 25.30 21.93 11.46
C CYS A 32 24.98 21.26 10.13
N VAL A 33 25.72 20.19 9.79
CA VAL A 33 25.51 19.43 8.57
C VAL A 33 24.09 18.83 8.54
N ALA A 34 23.65 18.25 9.65
CA ALA A 34 22.32 17.68 9.78
C ALA A 34 21.23 18.73 9.53
N LEU A 35 21.31 19.94 10.10
CA LEU A 35 20.34 21.01 9.86
C LEU A 35 20.24 21.39 8.37
N VAL A 36 21.39 21.49 7.67
CA VAL A 36 21.40 21.79 6.23
C VAL A 36 20.73 20.68 5.43
N TYR A 37 21.06 19.41 5.67
CA TYR A 37 20.46 18.30 4.93
C TYR A 37 18.96 18.11 5.24
N LEU A 38 18.57 18.23 6.51
CA LEU A 38 17.18 18.08 6.94
C LEU A 38 16.30 19.22 6.43
N SER A 39 16.87 20.38 6.11
CA SER A 39 16.12 21.48 5.47
C SER A 39 15.56 21.06 4.11
N VAL A 40 16.35 20.37 3.28
CA VAL A 40 15.92 19.90 1.95
C VAL A 40 15.10 18.62 2.08
N ALA A 41 15.53 17.70 2.94
CA ALA A 41 14.93 16.37 3.04
C ALA A 41 13.58 16.35 3.79
N ILE A 42 13.39 17.23 4.79
CA ILE A 42 12.20 17.21 5.67
C ILE A 42 11.47 18.54 5.68
N TYR A 43 12.16 19.68 5.86
CA TYR A 43 11.47 20.97 5.97
C TYR A 43 10.75 21.36 4.67
N ALA A 44 11.43 21.31 3.52
CA ALA A 44 10.83 21.66 2.23
C ALA A 44 9.58 20.83 1.88
N PRO A 45 9.58 19.47 1.96
CA PRO A 45 8.38 18.69 1.72
C PRO A 45 7.30 18.90 2.79
N SER A 46 7.67 19.07 4.07
CA SER A 46 6.71 19.35 5.14
C SER A 46 6.01 20.68 4.94
N TYR A 47 6.75 21.73 4.57
CA TYR A 47 6.19 23.04 4.26
C TYR A 47 5.14 22.94 3.14
N ARG A 48 5.45 22.23 2.05
CA ARG A 48 4.46 21.97 0.98
C ARG A 48 3.22 21.25 1.52
N ALA A 49 3.41 20.22 2.34
CA ALA A 49 2.30 19.46 2.92
C ALA A 49 1.38 20.32 3.79
N PHE A 50 1.90 21.32 4.52
CA PHE A 50 1.07 22.24 5.31
C PHE A 50 0.34 23.28 4.45
N HIS A 51 0.92 23.69 3.32
CA HIS A 51 0.36 24.76 2.48
C HIS A 51 -0.52 24.27 1.32
N ILE A 52 -0.58 22.96 1.08
CA ILE A 52 -1.34 22.40 -0.05
C ILE A 52 -2.86 22.34 0.17
N GLY A 53 -3.34 22.59 1.39
CA GLY A 53 -4.78 22.70 1.69
C GLY A 53 -5.57 21.39 1.54
N ILE A 54 -4.91 20.23 1.68
CA ILE A 54 -5.56 18.93 1.67
C ILE A 54 -6.23 18.67 3.03
N GLU A 55 -7.45 18.16 3.00
CA GLU A 55 -8.16 17.78 4.22
C GLU A 55 -7.49 16.57 4.89
N PRO A 56 -7.23 16.59 6.21
CA PRO A 56 -6.64 15.45 6.92
C PRO A 56 -7.62 14.29 7.14
N GLU A 57 -8.92 14.51 6.97
CA GLU A 57 -9.92 13.44 7.06
C GLU A 57 -10.08 12.77 5.69
N PRO A 58 -9.86 11.45 5.58
CA PRO A 58 -9.98 10.76 4.31
C PRO A 58 -11.45 10.66 3.88
N VAL A 59 -11.64 10.71 2.57
CA VAL A 59 -12.89 10.41 1.89
C VAL A 59 -12.71 9.17 1.02
N MET A 60 -13.77 8.68 0.39
CA MET A 60 -13.67 7.50 -0.47
C MET A 60 -13.38 7.89 -1.91
N CYS A 61 -12.29 7.36 -2.44
CA CYS A 61 -11.98 7.42 -3.87
C CYS A 61 -12.35 6.12 -4.55
N GLN A 62 -12.73 6.23 -5.83
CA GLN A 62 -13.02 5.09 -6.67
C GLN A 62 -12.41 5.29 -8.05
N THR A 63 -11.57 4.36 -8.47
CA THR A 63 -10.89 4.43 -9.76
C THR A 63 -11.88 4.25 -10.90
N VAL A 64 -11.84 5.18 -11.85
CA VAL A 64 -12.72 5.21 -13.02
C VAL A 64 -11.99 4.96 -14.34
N ASN A 65 -10.66 5.14 -14.34
CA ASN A 65 -9.86 4.90 -15.52
C ASN A 65 -8.43 4.58 -15.11
N ALA A 66 -7.89 3.47 -15.62
CA ALA A 66 -6.51 3.08 -15.41
C ALA A 66 -5.82 2.84 -16.76
N THR A 67 -4.85 3.69 -17.10
CA THR A 67 -4.05 3.51 -18.31
C THR A 67 -2.57 3.34 -18.02
N MET A 68 -1.90 2.58 -18.87
CA MET A 68 -0.46 2.42 -18.87
C MET A 68 0.09 3.02 -20.16
N VAL A 69 0.89 4.09 -20.05
CA VAL A 69 1.38 4.86 -21.20
C VAL A 69 2.90 4.75 -21.30
N ASN A 70 3.45 4.68 -22.52
CA ASN A 70 4.90 4.58 -22.71
C ASN A 70 5.63 5.94 -22.59
N ASN A 71 4.96 7.05 -22.93
CA ASN A 71 5.49 8.40 -22.81
C ASN A 71 4.78 9.19 -21.69
N CYS A 72 5.48 9.44 -20.58
CA CYS A 72 4.91 10.05 -19.39
C CYS A 72 4.86 11.58 -19.45
N GLY A 73 3.65 12.16 -19.48
CA GLY A 73 3.44 13.53 -19.02
C GLY A 73 3.36 13.62 -17.48
N TRP A 74 2.76 12.61 -16.87
CA TRP A 74 2.66 12.43 -15.42
C TRP A 74 2.43 10.93 -15.11
N ALA A 75 2.70 10.53 -13.87
CA ALA A 75 2.46 9.18 -13.37
C ALA A 75 1.83 9.24 -11.96
N SER A 76 1.01 8.24 -11.65
CA SER A 76 0.34 8.08 -10.34
C SER A 76 1.32 7.64 -9.25
N CYS A 77 2.32 6.86 -9.65
CA CYS A 77 3.41 6.39 -8.82
C CYS A 77 4.66 6.20 -9.69
N GLY A 78 5.78 6.78 -9.25
CA GLY A 78 7.12 6.52 -9.79
C GLY A 78 8.03 5.87 -8.75
N GLU A 79 8.82 4.88 -9.17
CA GLU A 79 9.91 4.36 -8.36
C GLU A 79 11.11 5.32 -8.52
N TRP A 80 11.77 5.65 -7.40
CA TRP A 80 12.83 6.67 -7.28
C TRP A 80 12.41 8.11 -7.57
N CYS A 81 12.38 8.93 -6.51
CA CYS A 81 11.99 10.34 -6.63
C CYS A 81 13.02 11.26 -7.31
N LEU A 82 14.27 10.82 -7.48
CA LEU A 82 15.35 11.64 -8.04
C LEU A 82 15.35 11.67 -9.58
N THR A 83 14.70 10.70 -10.22
CA THR A 83 14.70 10.53 -11.67
C THR A 83 13.29 10.60 -12.21
N LYS A 84 13.13 11.11 -13.44
CA LYS A 84 11.83 11.01 -14.12
C LYS A 84 11.52 9.55 -14.37
N THR A 85 10.30 9.13 -14.05
CA THR A 85 9.80 7.79 -14.33
C THR A 85 9.83 7.53 -15.84
N SER A 86 10.64 6.56 -16.28
CA SER A 86 10.70 6.11 -17.68
C SER A 86 10.18 4.68 -17.80
N GLY A 87 9.30 4.42 -18.76
CA GLY A 87 8.75 3.09 -19.05
C GLY A 87 7.52 2.70 -18.21
N PHE A 88 7.60 2.74 -16.89
CA PHE A 88 6.47 2.39 -16.01
C PHE A 88 5.63 3.64 -15.67
N CYS A 89 4.51 3.83 -16.39
CA CYS A 89 3.67 5.03 -16.27
C CYS A 89 2.19 4.73 -16.04
N PRO A 90 1.78 4.37 -14.81
CA PRO A 90 0.37 4.22 -14.50
C PRO A 90 -0.29 5.59 -14.38
N GLN A 91 -1.34 5.84 -15.14
CA GLN A 91 -2.19 7.04 -15.06
C GLN A 91 -3.57 6.63 -14.59
N LEU A 92 -3.83 6.91 -13.31
CA LEU A 92 -5.06 6.55 -12.62
C LEU A 92 -5.90 7.81 -12.39
N HIS A 93 -7.16 7.74 -12.81
CA HIS A 93 -8.15 8.75 -12.46
C HIS A 93 -9.15 8.16 -11.48
N ALA A 94 -9.45 8.93 -10.44
CA ALA A 94 -10.40 8.56 -9.41
C ALA A 94 -11.54 9.58 -9.33
N THR A 95 -12.75 9.07 -9.11
CA THR A 95 -13.85 9.86 -8.56
C THR A 95 -13.64 10.01 -7.07
N VAL A 96 -13.98 11.19 -6.55
CA VAL A 96 -13.86 11.52 -5.13
C VAL A 96 -15.26 11.68 -4.59
N ARG A 97 -15.61 10.94 -3.53
CA ARG A 97 -16.94 10.99 -2.93
C ARG A 97 -16.88 10.90 -1.41
N ARG A 98 -17.93 11.36 -0.75
CA ARG A 98 -18.13 11.12 0.69
C ARG A 98 -18.34 9.64 0.98
N ASN A 99 -18.10 9.28 2.24
CA ASN A 99 -18.44 7.96 2.75
C ASN A 99 -19.96 7.79 2.70
N GLY A 100 -20.39 6.58 2.36
CA GLY A 100 -21.78 6.15 2.34
C GLY A 100 -22.25 5.80 3.74
N THR A 101 -23.22 4.87 3.78
CA THR A 101 -23.89 4.51 5.03
C THR A 101 -23.28 3.23 5.61
N ASP A 102 -22.99 3.24 6.90
CA ASP A 102 -22.67 2.04 7.66
C ASP A 102 -23.97 1.36 8.06
N VAL A 103 -24.08 0.08 7.73
CA VAL A 103 -25.32 -0.70 7.90
C VAL A 103 -25.04 -1.93 8.73
N ILE A 104 -25.97 -2.25 9.62
CA ILE A 104 -25.97 -3.49 10.39
C ILE A 104 -27.18 -4.32 9.98
N PHE A 105 -26.94 -5.57 9.58
CA PHE A 105 -28.00 -6.55 9.37
C PHE A 105 -28.05 -7.53 10.54
N GLU A 106 -29.23 -7.73 11.10
CA GLU A 106 -29.45 -8.52 12.30
C GLU A 106 -30.21 -9.83 12.04
N ASN A 107 -29.96 -10.83 12.90
CA ASN A 107 -30.50 -12.19 12.81
C ASN A 107 -30.27 -12.84 11.46
N CYS A 108 -29.03 -12.73 10.97
CA CYS A 108 -28.58 -13.31 9.73
C CYS A 108 -28.26 -14.81 9.88
N THR A 109 -28.71 -15.59 8.91
CA THR A 109 -28.50 -17.04 8.77
C THR A 109 -28.11 -17.37 7.33
N GLN A 110 -27.66 -18.60 7.06
CA GLN A 110 -27.35 -19.09 5.70
C GLN A 110 -26.40 -18.17 4.91
N PHE A 111 -25.20 -17.99 5.44
CA PHE A 111 -24.16 -17.18 4.81
C PHE A 111 -23.53 -17.92 3.65
N ASN A 112 -23.42 -17.25 2.51
CA ASN A 112 -22.66 -17.72 1.37
C ASN A 112 -21.80 -16.57 0.82
N THR A 113 -20.55 -16.87 0.48
CA THR A 113 -19.62 -15.88 -0.06
C THR A 113 -19.01 -16.45 -1.32
N ILE A 114 -19.19 -15.73 -2.43
CA ILE A 114 -18.65 -16.11 -3.72
C ILE A 114 -17.82 -14.96 -4.24
N ALA A 115 -16.55 -15.23 -4.48
CA ALA A 115 -15.62 -14.31 -5.10
C ALA A 115 -15.46 -14.66 -6.58
N CYS A 116 -15.49 -13.67 -7.45
CA CYS A 116 -15.04 -13.81 -8.83
C CYS A 116 -13.83 -12.89 -9.03
N PRO A 117 -12.60 -13.31 -8.67
CA PRO A 117 -11.39 -12.48 -8.70
C PRO A 117 -10.87 -12.25 -10.12
N GLN A 118 -10.07 -11.20 -10.33
CA GLN A 118 -9.55 -10.85 -11.67
C GLN A 118 -8.70 -11.99 -12.22
N VAL A 119 -8.92 -12.33 -13.49
CA VAL A 119 -8.19 -13.41 -14.15
C VAL A 119 -6.76 -12.95 -14.41
N ASN A 120 -5.80 -13.57 -13.72
CA ASN A 120 -4.39 -13.36 -14.01
C ASN A 120 -3.94 -14.25 -15.16
N MET A 121 -3.84 -13.68 -16.36
CA MET A 121 -3.37 -14.40 -17.55
C MET A 121 -1.94 -14.97 -17.38
N GLY A 122 -1.13 -14.39 -16.48
CA GLY A 122 0.24 -14.85 -16.21
C GLY A 122 0.32 -16.15 -15.42
N SER A 123 -0.73 -16.53 -14.67
CA SER A 123 -0.77 -17.77 -13.89
C SER A 123 -1.36 -18.95 -14.65
N MET A 124 -1.79 -18.77 -15.91
CA MET A 124 -2.32 -19.86 -16.72
C MET A 124 -1.25 -20.92 -16.99
N LYS A 125 -1.66 -22.19 -16.93
CA LYS A 125 -0.77 -23.30 -17.30
C LYS A 125 -0.37 -23.15 -18.76
N ARG A 126 0.95 -23.15 -18.99
CA ARG A 126 1.55 -23.13 -20.32
C ARG A 126 1.91 -24.55 -20.71
N TYR A 127 1.42 -24.96 -21.87
CA TYR A 127 1.68 -26.24 -22.52
C TYR A 127 2.74 -26.03 -23.60
N ASN A 128 3.74 -26.90 -23.64
CA ASN A 128 4.76 -26.86 -24.68
C ASN A 128 4.51 -27.96 -25.71
N CYS A 129 3.77 -27.65 -26.78
CA CYS A 129 3.48 -28.62 -27.84
C CYS A 129 4.72 -29.00 -28.66
N ASN A 130 5.86 -28.32 -28.49
CA ASN A 130 7.12 -28.75 -29.11
C ASN A 130 7.75 -29.95 -28.36
N ASN A 131 7.34 -30.19 -27.11
CA ASN A 131 7.74 -31.35 -26.33
C ASN A 131 6.67 -32.44 -26.48
N GLY A 132 7.04 -33.59 -27.07
CA GLY A 132 6.10 -34.57 -27.61
C GLY A 132 4.92 -34.97 -26.69
N SER A 133 3.74 -35.16 -27.31
CA SER A 133 2.46 -35.61 -26.74
C SER A 133 1.81 -34.76 -25.63
N GLU A 134 2.48 -33.71 -25.14
CA GLU A 134 1.93 -32.82 -24.10
C GLU A 134 0.60 -32.15 -24.54
N CYS A 135 0.41 -32.00 -25.85
CA CYS A 135 -0.75 -31.38 -26.48
C CYS A 135 -1.72 -32.37 -27.14
N SER A 136 -1.66 -33.65 -26.81
CA SER A 136 -2.55 -34.69 -27.35
C SER A 136 -3.97 -34.64 -26.76
N MET A 137 -4.11 -34.08 -25.56
CA MET A 137 -5.37 -34.01 -24.81
C MET A 137 -5.79 -32.56 -24.49
N LEU A 138 -5.56 -31.63 -25.42
CA LEU A 138 -5.97 -30.24 -25.24
C LEU A 138 -7.49 -30.11 -25.38
N THR A 139 -8.16 -29.63 -24.33
CA THR A 139 -9.61 -29.45 -24.34
C THR A 139 -9.96 -28.05 -23.85
N GLY A 140 -10.62 -27.26 -24.70
CA GLY A 140 -10.96 -25.86 -24.39
C GLY A 140 -10.39 -24.87 -25.41
N VAL A 141 -10.32 -23.61 -25.02
CA VAL A 141 -9.83 -22.50 -25.84
C VAL A 141 -8.39 -22.17 -25.42
N PHE A 142 -7.49 -22.14 -26.40
CA PHE A 142 -6.07 -21.93 -26.19
C PHE A 142 -5.58 -20.68 -26.92
N ASN A 143 -4.71 -19.92 -26.27
CA ASN A 143 -3.88 -18.90 -26.91
C ASN A 143 -2.48 -19.47 -27.12
N CYS A 144 -2.09 -19.64 -28.37
CA CYS A 144 -0.84 -20.29 -28.76
C CYS A 144 0.10 -19.32 -29.48
N SER A 145 1.40 -19.44 -29.20
CA SER A 145 2.47 -18.72 -29.87
C SER A 145 3.57 -19.72 -30.26
N LEU A 146 3.60 -20.12 -31.54
CA LEU A 146 4.59 -21.04 -32.12
C LEU A 146 4.74 -22.35 -31.32
N GLY A 147 3.61 -23.00 -31.01
CA GLY A 147 3.58 -24.27 -30.27
C GLY A 147 3.59 -24.13 -28.74
N HIS A 148 3.74 -22.93 -28.19
CA HIS A 148 3.49 -22.68 -26.77
C HIS A 148 2.05 -22.23 -26.56
N CYS A 149 1.23 -23.08 -25.93
CA CYS A 149 -0.20 -22.83 -25.75
C CYS A 149 -0.55 -22.57 -24.29
N SER A 150 -1.52 -21.70 -24.04
CA SER A 150 -2.06 -21.42 -22.70
C SER A 150 -3.56 -21.66 -22.69
N ASN A 151 -4.05 -22.40 -21.70
CA ASN A 151 -5.47 -22.77 -21.62
C ASN A 151 -6.29 -21.62 -21.03
N MET A 152 -7.01 -20.89 -21.89
CA MET A 152 -7.88 -19.80 -21.46
C MET A 152 -9.17 -20.31 -20.79
N SER A 153 -9.61 -21.52 -21.15
CA SER A 153 -10.84 -22.11 -20.61
C SER A 153 -10.76 -22.50 -19.13
N GLU A 154 -9.56 -22.56 -18.55
CA GLU A 154 -9.40 -22.80 -17.10
C GLU A 154 -9.90 -21.64 -16.25
N LEU A 155 -9.79 -20.40 -16.75
CA LEU A 155 -10.08 -19.19 -15.99
C LEU A 155 -11.22 -18.36 -16.61
N MET A 156 -11.58 -18.62 -17.87
CA MET A 156 -12.56 -17.82 -18.60
C MET A 156 -13.54 -18.68 -19.40
N LEU A 157 -14.78 -18.22 -19.50
CA LEU A 157 -15.81 -18.77 -20.36
C LEU A 157 -15.85 -17.98 -21.68
N CYS A 158 -15.28 -18.55 -22.74
CA CYS A 158 -15.17 -17.88 -24.05
C CYS A 158 -16.37 -18.17 -24.95
N HIS A 159 -16.91 -17.12 -25.59
CA HIS A 159 -17.98 -17.19 -26.58
C HIS A 159 -17.39 -17.07 -27.98
N HIS A 160 -16.99 -18.20 -28.55
CA HIS A 160 -16.31 -18.24 -29.86
C HIS A 160 -17.08 -19.03 -30.90
N LYS A 161 -16.75 -18.77 -32.17
CA LYS A 161 -17.12 -19.61 -33.32
C LYS A 161 -15.84 -20.10 -33.99
N ALA A 162 -15.69 -21.42 -34.04
CA ALA A 162 -14.50 -22.07 -34.58
C ALA A 162 -14.68 -22.35 -36.08
N ASP A 163 -14.45 -21.32 -36.92
CA ASP A 163 -14.68 -21.38 -38.38
C ASP A 163 -13.36 -21.47 -39.19
N GLY A 164 -12.23 -21.71 -38.51
CA GLY A 164 -10.90 -21.71 -39.11
C GLY A 164 -10.41 -23.08 -39.57
N ILE A 165 -9.12 -23.13 -39.90
CA ILE A 165 -8.44 -24.38 -40.24
C ILE A 165 -8.33 -25.28 -39.02
N ILE A 166 -8.46 -26.59 -39.23
CA ILE A 166 -8.24 -27.61 -38.21
C ILE A 166 -6.77 -28.03 -38.30
N ILE A 167 -6.07 -27.97 -37.17
CA ILE A 167 -4.67 -28.34 -37.01
C ILE A 167 -4.59 -29.46 -35.99
N ASP A 168 -3.76 -30.46 -36.26
CA ASP A 168 -3.45 -31.52 -35.32
C ASP A 168 -2.31 -31.06 -34.39
N SER A 169 -2.60 -30.90 -33.10
CA SER A 169 -1.66 -30.34 -32.10
C SER A 169 -0.54 -31.29 -31.69
N ASP A 170 -0.54 -32.54 -32.17
CA ASP A 170 0.57 -33.48 -32.00
C ASP A 170 1.52 -33.53 -33.20
N LYS A 171 1.00 -33.26 -34.41
CA LYS A 171 1.75 -33.37 -35.67
C LYS A 171 2.21 -32.04 -36.24
N ASP A 172 1.40 -30.99 -36.09
CA ASP A 172 1.54 -29.70 -36.77
C ASP A 172 1.78 -28.55 -35.77
N ASN A 173 2.59 -28.81 -34.75
CA ASN A 173 2.66 -28.02 -33.51
C ASN A 173 3.17 -26.59 -33.76
N MET A 174 4.07 -26.41 -34.73
CA MET A 174 4.58 -25.08 -35.12
C MET A 174 3.53 -24.21 -35.83
N LYS A 175 2.46 -24.79 -36.37
CA LYS A 175 1.37 -24.05 -37.05
C LYS A 175 0.36 -23.48 -36.06
N LEU A 176 0.46 -23.84 -34.77
CA LEU A 176 -0.36 -23.29 -33.69
C LEU A 176 0.11 -21.88 -33.33
N ASN A 177 -0.45 -20.89 -34.02
CA ASN A 177 -0.26 -19.47 -33.75
C ASN A 177 -1.59 -18.69 -33.78
N GLY A 178 -1.93 -18.09 -32.64
CA GLY A 178 -3.19 -17.41 -32.37
C GLY A 178 -4.13 -18.21 -31.47
N PHE A 179 -5.44 -17.98 -31.60
CA PHE A 179 -6.46 -18.61 -30.78
C PHE A 179 -7.04 -19.87 -31.43
N PHE A 180 -7.20 -20.93 -30.66
CA PHE A 180 -7.70 -22.22 -31.11
C PHE A 180 -8.73 -22.80 -30.13
N SER A 181 -9.75 -23.45 -30.67
CA SER A 181 -10.66 -24.31 -29.90
C SER A 181 -10.23 -25.76 -30.12
N CYS A 182 -9.69 -26.38 -29.08
CA CYS A 182 -9.16 -27.74 -29.12
C CYS A 182 -10.14 -28.74 -28.48
N GLN A 183 -10.27 -29.89 -29.13
CA GLN A 183 -10.89 -31.08 -28.57
C GLN A 183 -9.92 -32.24 -28.78
N HIS A 184 -9.21 -32.61 -27.73
CA HIS A 184 -8.07 -33.54 -27.74
C HIS A 184 -6.93 -33.03 -28.64
N SER A 185 -6.56 -33.75 -29.71
CA SER A 185 -5.50 -33.34 -30.63
C SER A 185 -5.99 -32.44 -31.77
N ARG A 186 -7.32 -32.21 -31.89
CA ARG A 186 -7.90 -31.45 -33.01
C ARG A 186 -8.18 -30.02 -32.57
N CYS A 187 -7.36 -29.09 -33.04
CA CYS A 187 -7.45 -27.67 -32.72
C CYS A 187 -7.95 -26.86 -33.92
N THR A 188 -9.13 -26.25 -33.79
CA THR A 188 -9.72 -25.42 -34.86
C THR A 188 -9.41 -23.95 -34.60
N LYS A 189 -8.86 -23.24 -35.59
CA LYS A 189 -8.48 -21.83 -35.45
C LYS A 189 -9.72 -20.93 -35.28
N ILE A 190 -9.66 -19.98 -34.36
CA ILE A 190 -10.67 -18.93 -34.19
C ILE A 190 -10.16 -17.69 -34.94
N LYS A 191 -10.84 -17.31 -36.03
CA LYS A 191 -10.42 -16.18 -36.88
C LYS A 191 -11.00 -14.84 -36.43
N ASN A 192 -12.23 -14.86 -35.95
CA ASN A 192 -12.95 -13.65 -35.56
C ASN A 192 -12.63 -13.27 -34.12
N ALA A 193 -12.70 -11.98 -33.82
CA ALA A 193 -12.66 -11.52 -32.44
C ALA A 193 -13.80 -12.17 -31.65
N PHE A 194 -13.48 -12.63 -30.45
CA PHE A 194 -14.42 -13.27 -29.53
C PHE A 194 -14.28 -12.63 -28.16
N THR A 195 -15.33 -12.76 -27.35
CA THR A 195 -15.34 -12.27 -25.98
C THR A 195 -15.28 -13.46 -25.03
N CYS A 196 -14.54 -13.29 -23.94
CA CYS A 196 -14.55 -14.26 -22.84
C CYS A 196 -15.05 -13.57 -21.58
N ASP A 197 -16.06 -14.17 -20.96
CA ASP A 197 -16.49 -13.82 -19.62
C ASP A 197 -15.59 -14.50 -18.59
N ARG A 198 -15.52 -13.95 -17.39
CA ARG A 198 -14.79 -14.55 -16.27
C ARG A 198 -15.54 -15.81 -15.82
N TYR A 199 -14.83 -16.88 -15.51
CA TYR A 199 -15.47 -18.05 -14.90
C TYR A 199 -15.80 -17.74 -13.45
N CYS A 200 -17.07 -17.47 -13.16
CA CYS A 200 -17.57 -17.24 -11.81
C CYS A 200 -18.45 -18.43 -11.36
N PRO A 201 -18.34 -18.89 -10.10
CA PRO A 201 -19.26 -19.89 -9.56
C PRO A 201 -20.71 -19.37 -9.58
N ASN A 202 -21.67 -20.28 -9.68
CA ASN A 202 -23.07 -19.92 -9.53
C ASN A 202 -23.36 -19.47 -8.10
N ILE A 203 -24.08 -18.36 -7.97
CA ILE A 203 -24.50 -17.78 -6.72
C ILE A 203 -25.73 -18.53 -6.20
N SER A 204 -25.61 -19.15 -5.02
CA SER A 204 -26.77 -19.72 -4.34
C SER A 204 -27.68 -18.60 -3.87
N THR A 205 -28.90 -18.59 -4.40
CA THR A 205 -29.99 -17.66 -4.07
C THR A 205 -31.06 -18.33 -3.23
N ASN A 206 -30.89 -19.62 -2.93
CA ASN A 206 -31.84 -20.38 -2.15
C ASN A 206 -32.00 -19.75 -0.75
N ASN A 207 -33.20 -19.24 -0.49
CA ASN A 207 -33.60 -18.70 0.81
C ASN A 207 -32.79 -17.47 1.29
N SER A 208 -32.11 -16.77 0.38
CA SER A 208 -31.35 -15.54 0.69
C SER A 208 -32.12 -14.28 0.33
N ASN A 209 -32.13 -13.29 1.23
CA ASN A 209 -32.83 -12.01 1.05
C ASN A 209 -31.90 -10.78 1.08
N VAL A 210 -30.68 -10.90 1.62
CA VAL A 210 -29.68 -9.83 1.60
C VAL A 210 -28.54 -10.22 0.67
N TYR A 211 -28.18 -9.33 -0.25
CA TYR A 211 -27.06 -9.48 -1.17
C TYR A 211 -26.11 -8.28 -1.03
N LEU A 212 -24.88 -8.52 -0.58
CA LEU A 212 -23.87 -7.49 -0.36
C LEU A 212 -22.74 -7.67 -1.36
N MET A 213 -22.45 -6.62 -2.14
CA MET A 213 -21.32 -6.60 -3.06
C MET A 213 -20.12 -5.97 -2.37
N GLN A 214 -19.00 -6.69 -2.29
CA GLN A 214 -17.73 -6.21 -1.77
C GLN A 214 -16.64 -6.48 -2.80
N GLY A 215 -16.26 -5.43 -3.55
CA GLY A 215 -15.38 -5.60 -4.70
C GLY A 215 -15.92 -6.65 -5.66
N ASP A 216 -15.07 -7.61 -6.02
CA ASP A 216 -15.37 -8.75 -6.89
C ASP A 216 -16.12 -9.91 -6.18
N SER A 217 -16.55 -9.71 -4.93
CA SER A 217 -17.24 -10.73 -4.13
C SER A 217 -18.70 -10.36 -3.86
N ILE A 218 -19.56 -11.37 -3.84
CA ILE A 218 -20.95 -11.27 -3.43
C ILE A 218 -21.16 -12.13 -2.20
N ILE A 219 -21.70 -11.51 -1.16
CA ILE A 219 -22.06 -12.14 0.09
C ILE A 219 -23.58 -12.18 0.14
N SER A 220 -24.17 -13.38 0.19
CA SER A 220 -25.60 -13.56 0.37
C SER A 220 -25.90 -14.14 1.75
N ALA A 221 -26.98 -13.68 2.35
CA ALA A 221 -27.46 -14.14 3.65
C ALA A 221 -28.97 -13.98 3.77
N ARG A 222 -29.57 -14.66 4.75
CA ARG A 222 -30.95 -14.46 5.17
C ARG A 222 -30.99 -13.70 6.49
N CYS A 223 -31.38 -12.43 6.46
CA CYS A 223 -31.45 -11.56 7.64
C CYS A 223 -32.87 -11.07 7.91
N SER A 224 -33.12 -10.57 9.13
CA SER A 224 -34.45 -10.10 9.54
C SER A 224 -34.68 -8.60 9.25
N ARG A 225 -33.69 -7.76 9.57
CA ARG A 225 -33.76 -6.30 9.41
C ARG A 225 -32.39 -5.70 9.19
N GLY A 226 -32.38 -4.52 8.57
CA GLY A 226 -31.18 -3.71 8.32
C GLY A 226 -31.32 -2.33 8.98
N MET A 227 -30.29 -1.91 9.71
CA MET A 227 -30.25 -0.64 10.44
C MET A 227 -29.07 0.21 9.97
N ALA A 228 -29.31 1.49 9.68
CA ALA A 228 -28.28 2.46 9.34
C ALA A 228 -27.76 3.18 10.59
N LEU A 229 -26.44 3.36 10.68
CA LEU A 229 -25.76 4.02 11.80
C LEU A 229 -25.47 5.51 11.54
N ASN A 230 -25.51 5.93 10.28
CA ASN A 230 -25.20 7.29 9.86
C ASN A 230 -26.09 7.70 8.69
N LYS A 231 -26.25 9.01 8.53
CA LYS A 231 -27.03 9.65 7.48
C LYS A 231 -26.08 10.37 6.52
N ALA A 232 -26.27 10.13 5.23
CA ALA A 232 -25.58 10.85 4.17
C ALA A 232 -26.17 12.25 3.95
N ASN A 233 -25.33 13.20 3.53
CA ASN A 233 -25.71 14.57 3.25
C ASN A 233 -25.15 15.05 1.89
N GLY A 234 -25.37 14.24 0.85
CA GLY A 234 -24.84 14.49 -0.49
C GLY A 234 -23.31 14.60 -0.49
N SER A 235 -22.78 15.71 -1.01
CA SER A 235 -21.33 15.99 -1.06
C SER A 235 -20.75 16.55 0.26
N LEU A 236 -21.60 16.82 1.26
CA LEU A 236 -21.18 17.26 2.59
C LEU A 236 -20.91 16.07 3.53
N PRO A 237 -20.14 16.27 4.61
CA PRO A 237 -19.93 15.23 5.61
C PRO A 237 -21.27 14.67 6.14
N GLY A 238 -21.34 13.34 6.24
CA GLY A 238 -22.48 12.65 6.84
C GLY A 238 -22.53 12.86 8.35
N ILE A 239 -23.68 12.54 8.94
CA ILE A 239 -23.93 12.69 10.37
C ILE A 239 -24.11 11.30 10.98
N ARG A 240 -23.36 11.00 12.05
CA ARG A 240 -23.55 9.75 12.81
C ARG A 240 -24.79 9.89 13.69
N LEU A 241 -25.63 8.86 13.70
CA LEU A 241 -26.87 8.85 14.46
C LEU A 241 -26.62 8.30 15.86
N ASP A 242 -27.28 8.90 16.86
CA ASP A 242 -27.26 8.38 18.24
C ASP A 242 -28.05 7.06 18.34
N GLU A 243 -29.17 6.97 17.61
CA GLU A 243 -30.00 5.77 17.50
C GLU A 243 -30.04 5.25 16.05
N PRO A 244 -29.76 3.96 15.82
CA PRO A 244 -29.82 3.37 14.49
C PRO A 244 -31.23 3.41 13.90
N ILE A 245 -31.34 3.74 12.60
CA ILE A 245 -32.62 3.83 11.90
C ILE A 245 -32.83 2.61 11.03
N LYS A 246 -34.03 2.00 11.08
CA LYS A 246 -34.37 0.85 10.25
C LYS A 246 -34.55 1.28 8.78
N ILE A 247 -33.73 0.72 7.89
CA ILE A 247 -33.78 0.96 6.44
C ILE A 247 -34.47 -0.15 5.66
N TRP A 248 -34.44 -1.37 6.20
CA TRP A 248 -34.94 -2.56 5.51
C TRP A 248 -35.41 -3.60 6.52
N ASP A 249 -36.34 -4.44 6.07
CA ASP A 249 -37.00 -5.49 6.83
C ASP A 249 -37.32 -6.65 5.87
N GLU A 250 -37.33 -7.89 6.34
CA GLU A 250 -37.60 -9.08 5.52
C GLU A 250 -38.95 -8.99 4.78
N ARG A 251 -39.92 -8.25 5.33
CA ARG A 251 -41.23 -7.99 4.70
C ARG A 251 -41.16 -7.14 3.44
N ASN A 252 -40.11 -6.32 3.30
CA ASN A 252 -39.94 -5.42 2.16
C ASN A 252 -39.30 -6.13 0.95
N GLY A 253 -39.12 -7.45 1.01
CA GLY A 253 -38.47 -8.26 -0.02
C GLY A 253 -36.95 -8.26 0.15
N SER A 254 -36.23 -8.62 -0.91
CA SER A 254 -34.76 -8.70 -0.87
C SER A 254 -34.09 -7.35 -1.10
N ILE A 255 -32.92 -7.14 -0.51
CA ILE A 255 -32.11 -5.91 -0.68
C ILE A 255 -30.75 -6.26 -1.27
N VAL A 256 -30.27 -5.40 -2.17
CA VAL A 256 -28.89 -5.43 -2.65
C VAL A 256 -28.20 -4.10 -2.37
N THR A 257 -26.94 -4.15 -1.95
CA THR A 257 -26.12 -2.95 -1.73
C THR A 257 -24.65 -3.24 -1.98
N SER A 258 -23.88 -2.21 -2.32
CA SER A 258 -22.44 -2.30 -2.56
C SER A 258 -21.68 -1.59 -1.45
N CYS A 259 -20.88 -2.34 -0.69
CA CYS A 259 -20.17 -1.85 0.48
C CYS A 259 -18.65 -1.96 0.30
N PHE A 260 -17.89 -1.12 1.01
CA PHE A 260 -16.43 -1.18 1.01
C PHE A 260 -15.92 -2.37 1.84
N ALA A 261 -16.42 -2.51 3.06
CA ALA A 261 -16.07 -3.61 3.94
C ALA A 261 -17.33 -4.30 4.47
N VAL A 262 -17.26 -5.63 4.58
CA VAL A 262 -18.30 -6.46 5.16
C VAL A 262 -17.64 -7.36 6.20
N THR A 263 -18.08 -7.23 7.45
CA THR A 263 -17.59 -8.03 8.57
C THR A 263 -18.74 -8.83 9.17
N LYS A 264 -18.47 -10.08 9.50
CA LYS A 264 -19.45 -10.98 10.11
C LYS A 264 -19.09 -11.19 11.57
N ASN A 265 -20.07 -11.00 12.45
CA ASN A 265 -19.95 -11.30 13.87
C ASN A 265 -21.16 -12.12 14.33
N GLY A 266 -21.01 -13.46 14.39
CA GLY A 266 -22.10 -14.37 14.74
C GLY A 266 -23.29 -14.28 13.77
N SER A 267 -24.44 -13.86 14.29
CA SER A 267 -25.69 -13.64 13.54
C SER A 267 -25.84 -12.20 13.00
N VAL A 268 -24.83 -11.36 13.17
CA VAL A 268 -24.86 -9.95 12.73
C VAL A 268 -23.84 -9.73 11.62
N ILE A 269 -24.24 -9.00 10.58
CA ILE A 269 -23.35 -8.50 9.54
C ILE A 269 -23.20 -6.99 9.72
N SER A 270 -21.97 -6.52 9.90
CA SER A 270 -21.65 -5.09 9.97
C SER A 270 -20.92 -4.69 8.70
N THR A 271 -21.40 -3.64 8.06
CA THR A 271 -20.87 -3.15 6.79
C THR A 271 -20.45 -1.70 6.90
N GLU A 272 -19.40 -1.34 6.16
CA GLU A 272 -18.84 0.02 6.11
C GLU A 272 -18.97 0.60 4.70
N ASP A 273 -19.31 1.89 4.61
CA ASP A 273 -19.39 2.64 3.36
C ASP A 273 -20.25 1.95 2.28
N CYS A 274 -21.52 1.70 2.60
CA CYS A 274 -22.48 1.14 1.65
C CYS A 274 -23.14 2.21 0.79
N VAL A 275 -23.22 1.93 -0.51
CA VAL A 275 -23.81 2.76 -1.55
C VAL A 275 -24.72 1.92 -2.45
N ASN A 276 -25.57 2.60 -3.22
CA ASN A 276 -26.49 2.01 -4.18
C ASN A 276 -27.39 0.92 -3.56
N GLY A 277 -28.01 1.22 -2.42
CA GLY A 277 -28.96 0.31 -1.78
C GLY A 277 -30.27 0.28 -2.55
N THR A 278 -30.70 -0.90 -3.01
CA THR A 278 -31.90 -1.06 -3.82
C THR A 278 -32.74 -2.25 -3.38
N LEU A 279 -34.05 -2.14 -3.59
CA LEU A 279 -35.01 -3.20 -3.26
C LEU A 279 -35.28 -4.06 -4.49
N LEU A 280 -35.14 -5.37 -4.33
CA LEU A 280 -35.35 -6.37 -5.38
C LEU A 280 -36.79 -6.90 -5.42
N SER A 281 -37.73 -6.32 -4.67
CA SER A 281 -39.12 -6.80 -4.58
C SER A 281 -39.84 -6.80 -5.95
N ARG A 282 -39.42 -5.94 -6.89
CA ARG A 282 -39.98 -5.85 -8.26
C ARG A 282 -39.18 -6.66 -9.30
N ILE A 283 -38.02 -7.19 -8.93
CA ILE A 283 -37.12 -7.91 -9.86
C ILE A 283 -36.88 -9.30 -9.27
N PRO A 284 -37.58 -10.33 -9.76
CA PRO A 284 -37.42 -11.67 -9.21
C PRO A 284 -35.99 -12.16 -9.43
N VAL A 285 -35.35 -12.60 -8.35
CA VAL A 285 -34.04 -13.26 -8.40
C VAL A 285 -34.27 -14.75 -8.71
N PRO A 286 -33.67 -15.31 -9.78
CA PRO A 286 -33.75 -16.74 -10.09
C PRO A 286 -33.32 -17.62 -8.91
N VAL A 287 -34.04 -18.72 -8.69
CA VAL A 287 -33.82 -19.73 -7.63
C VAL A 287 -33.65 -21.10 -8.33
N PRO A 288 -32.75 -22.00 -7.89
CA PRO A 288 -31.94 -21.96 -6.67
C PRO A 288 -30.57 -21.29 -6.79
N SER A 289 -30.14 -20.99 -8.02
CA SER A 289 -28.86 -20.31 -8.26
C SER A 289 -28.90 -19.37 -9.46
N ILE A 290 -27.97 -18.43 -9.49
CA ILE A 290 -27.82 -17.45 -10.56
C ILE A 290 -26.34 -17.26 -10.94
N ASN A 291 -26.08 -17.07 -12.22
CA ASN A 291 -24.74 -16.72 -12.71
C ASN A 291 -24.38 -15.28 -12.33
N PHE A 292 -23.10 -15.01 -12.08
CA PHE A 292 -22.59 -13.68 -11.68
C PHE A 292 -22.96 -12.57 -12.68
N THR A 293 -22.75 -12.78 -13.97
CA THR A 293 -23.10 -11.80 -15.02
C THR A 293 -24.60 -11.50 -15.05
N SER A 294 -25.45 -12.50 -14.81
CA SER A 294 -26.90 -12.29 -14.70
C SER A 294 -27.27 -11.50 -13.45
N PHE A 295 -26.57 -11.75 -12.34
CA PHE A 295 -26.73 -10.98 -11.10
C PHE A 295 -26.34 -9.51 -11.29
N LEU A 296 -25.22 -9.22 -11.97
CA LEU A 296 -24.82 -7.84 -12.28
C LEU A 296 -25.87 -7.10 -13.11
N LYS A 297 -26.47 -7.74 -14.12
CA LYS A 297 -27.58 -7.16 -14.90
C LYS A 297 -28.80 -6.87 -14.04
N ILE A 298 -29.13 -7.74 -13.08
CA ILE A 298 -30.20 -7.50 -12.10
C ILE A 298 -29.85 -6.30 -11.22
N TYR A 299 -28.62 -6.24 -10.72
CA TYR A 299 -28.13 -5.12 -9.91
C TYR A 299 -28.21 -3.79 -10.66
N GLU A 300 -27.72 -3.70 -11.89
CA GLU A 300 -27.83 -2.50 -12.73
C GLU A 300 -29.29 -2.07 -12.94
N LYS A 301 -30.19 -3.02 -13.21
CA LYS A 301 -31.63 -2.73 -13.33
C LYS A 301 -32.25 -2.29 -12.00
N SER A 302 -31.75 -2.82 -10.88
CA SER A 302 -32.25 -2.51 -9.53
C SER A 302 -31.94 -1.07 -9.11
N LEU A 303 -30.93 -0.42 -9.69
CA LEU A 303 -30.58 0.98 -9.41
C LEU A 303 -31.73 1.98 -9.63
N GLN A 304 -32.75 1.58 -10.41
CA GLN A 304 -33.97 2.37 -10.61
C GLN A 304 -34.93 2.35 -9.39
N TYR A 305 -34.73 1.43 -8.45
CA TYR A 305 -35.57 1.22 -7.27
C TYR A 305 -34.74 1.35 -5.98
N PRO A 306 -34.29 2.58 -5.64
CA PRO A 306 -33.50 2.82 -4.44
C PRO A 306 -34.30 2.46 -3.18
N ALA A 307 -33.60 1.96 -2.16
CA ALA A 307 -34.18 1.66 -0.85
C ALA A 307 -34.66 2.95 -0.15
N ASP A 308 -33.94 4.05 -0.36
CA ASP A 308 -34.32 5.38 0.12
C ASP A 308 -34.27 6.40 -1.03
N PRO A 309 -35.41 6.88 -1.53
CA PRO A 309 -35.47 7.89 -2.58
C PRO A 309 -34.83 9.23 -2.22
N THR A 310 -34.68 9.53 -0.92
CA THR A 310 -34.09 10.79 -0.45
C THR A 310 -32.56 10.78 -0.45
N ASN A 311 -31.92 9.64 -0.73
CA ASN A 311 -30.48 9.43 -0.62
C ASN A 311 -29.92 9.82 0.77
N ALA A 312 -30.71 9.65 1.84
CA ALA A 312 -30.23 9.84 3.20
C ALA A 312 -29.56 8.57 3.74
N TYR A 313 -30.06 7.38 3.37
CA TYR A 313 -29.51 6.10 3.78
C TYR A 313 -29.18 5.19 2.60
N VAL A 314 -27.99 4.58 2.63
CA VAL A 314 -27.44 3.75 1.55
C VAL A 314 -27.59 4.43 0.18
N PRO A 315 -27.10 5.68 0.06
CA PRO A 315 -27.43 6.56 -1.05
C PRO A 315 -26.83 6.09 -2.38
N ALA A 316 -27.36 6.62 -3.48
CA ALA A 316 -26.73 6.44 -4.79
C ALA A 316 -25.34 7.08 -4.81
N GLN A 317 -24.37 6.40 -5.41
CA GLN A 317 -22.98 6.85 -5.47
C GLN A 317 -22.84 8.28 -6.03
N GLN A 318 -23.64 8.60 -7.06
CA GLN A 318 -23.61 9.91 -7.71
C GLN A 318 -23.98 11.07 -6.77
N SER A 319 -24.84 10.82 -5.77
CA SER A 319 -25.25 11.85 -4.81
C SER A 319 -24.13 12.23 -3.82
N LEU A 320 -23.17 11.32 -3.59
CA LEU A 320 -22.03 11.52 -2.70
C LEU A 320 -20.81 12.14 -3.39
N THR A 321 -20.82 12.22 -4.72
CA THR A 321 -19.66 12.64 -5.51
C THR A 321 -19.32 14.10 -5.25
N ILE A 322 -18.05 14.35 -4.94
CA ILE A 322 -17.43 15.67 -4.79
C ILE A 322 -16.79 16.07 -6.12
N TYR A 323 -15.94 15.19 -6.67
CA TYR A 323 -15.28 15.38 -7.97
C TYR A 323 -15.46 14.15 -8.85
N ASN A 324 -15.81 14.39 -10.11
CA ASN A 324 -16.05 13.32 -11.09
C ASN A 324 -14.77 12.67 -11.61
N SER A 325 -13.66 13.41 -11.65
CA SER A 325 -12.38 12.89 -12.13
C SER A 325 -11.23 13.72 -11.60
N SER A 326 -10.34 13.07 -10.86
CA SER A 326 -9.11 13.66 -10.31
C SER A 326 -7.95 12.69 -10.52
N ARG A 327 -6.75 13.21 -10.75
CA ARG A 327 -5.55 12.37 -10.87
C ARG A 327 -5.20 11.76 -9.52
N LEU A 328 -5.04 10.45 -9.47
CA LEU A 328 -4.63 9.78 -8.24
C LEU A 328 -3.10 9.76 -8.14
N TYR A 329 -2.57 10.26 -7.02
CA TYR A 329 -1.16 10.14 -6.67
C TYR A 329 -0.98 9.29 -5.42
N ILE A 330 0.10 8.50 -5.38
CA ILE A 330 0.43 7.71 -4.19
C ILE A 330 0.69 8.60 -2.96
N ASN A 331 1.38 9.72 -3.16
CA ASN A 331 1.71 10.75 -2.18
C ASN A 331 1.87 12.11 -2.90
N LEU A 332 2.20 13.18 -2.16
CA LEU A 332 2.42 14.52 -2.74
C LEU A 332 3.55 14.58 -3.77
N GLU A 333 4.63 13.82 -3.56
CA GLU A 333 5.81 13.80 -4.44
C GLU A 333 5.62 12.85 -5.67
N ARG A 334 4.51 12.10 -5.72
CA ARG A 334 4.12 11.14 -6.78
C ARG A 334 5.06 9.95 -6.93
N CYS A 335 5.93 9.69 -5.95
CA CYS A 335 7.01 8.71 -6.06
C CYS A 335 7.34 8.06 -4.71
N VAL A 336 8.00 6.90 -4.80
CA VAL A 336 8.51 6.15 -3.65
C VAL A 336 10.01 5.91 -3.82
N ASN A 337 10.76 6.03 -2.72
CA ASN A 337 12.23 5.87 -2.73
C ASN A 337 12.69 4.41 -2.57
N THR A 338 11.77 3.44 -2.72
CA THR A 338 12.05 2.01 -2.60
C THR A 338 12.00 1.35 -3.95
N LEU A 339 12.91 0.42 -4.26
CA LEU A 339 12.85 -0.48 -5.43
C LEU A 339 12.06 -1.77 -5.17
N ARG A 340 11.12 -1.73 -4.23
CA ARG A 340 10.40 -2.93 -3.76
C ARG A 340 9.17 -3.25 -4.62
N GLY A 341 8.98 -2.55 -5.75
CA GLY A 341 7.80 -2.72 -6.58
C GLY A 341 6.52 -2.19 -5.92
N GLU A 342 6.66 -1.17 -5.05
CA GLU A 342 5.52 -0.54 -4.38
C GLU A 342 4.57 0.09 -5.39
N CYS A 343 5.07 0.69 -6.48
CA CYS A 343 4.21 1.26 -7.51
C CYS A 343 3.47 0.19 -8.33
N ARG A 344 4.06 -0.99 -8.51
CA ARG A 344 3.37 -2.14 -9.11
C ARG A 344 2.25 -2.62 -8.20
N GLN A 345 2.51 -2.71 -6.90
CA GLN A 345 1.49 -3.05 -5.91
C GLN A 345 0.38 -1.99 -5.82
N PHE A 346 0.74 -0.71 -5.94
CA PHE A 346 -0.21 0.39 -5.99
C PHE A 346 -1.15 0.27 -7.19
N LEU A 347 -0.61 -0.04 -8.38
CA LEU A 347 -1.43 -0.30 -9.57
C LEU A 347 -2.36 -1.51 -9.37
N LEU A 348 -1.90 -2.60 -8.76
CA LEU A 348 -2.74 -3.78 -8.51
C LEU A 348 -3.90 -3.50 -7.54
N THR A 349 -3.69 -2.64 -6.55
CA THR A 349 -4.66 -2.38 -5.48
C THR A 349 -5.60 -1.21 -5.77
N HIS A 350 -5.13 -0.22 -6.54
CA HIS A 350 -5.87 1.01 -6.83
C HIS A 350 -6.23 1.16 -8.33
N GLY A 351 -5.73 0.28 -9.20
CA GLY A 351 -5.86 0.42 -10.65
C GLY A 351 -7.04 -0.30 -11.28
N GLN A 352 -7.97 -0.89 -10.51
CA GLN A 352 -9.15 -1.52 -11.11
C GLN A 352 -10.19 -0.44 -11.41
N ASP A 353 -10.47 -0.22 -12.69
CA ASP A 353 -11.39 0.78 -13.23
C ASP A 353 -12.77 0.24 -13.60
N GLY A 354 -12.98 -1.05 -13.41
CA GLY A 354 -14.25 -1.74 -13.67
C GLY A 354 -14.34 -2.41 -15.04
N ASP A 355 -13.28 -2.30 -15.86
CA ASP A 355 -13.22 -2.99 -17.14
C ASP A 355 -13.32 -4.52 -16.98
N ASN A 356 -13.83 -5.20 -18.00
CA ASN A 356 -14.05 -6.65 -18.02
C ASN A 356 -14.97 -7.19 -16.89
N GLN A 357 -16.03 -6.44 -16.55
CA GLN A 357 -16.98 -6.81 -15.48
C GLN A 357 -16.28 -7.00 -14.13
N THR A 358 -15.32 -6.14 -13.82
CA THR A 358 -14.61 -6.14 -12.54
C THR A 358 -15.16 -5.06 -11.64
N ALA A 359 -15.01 -5.22 -10.33
CA ALA A 359 -15.34 -4.13 -9.42
C ALA A 359 -14.27 -3.03 -9.50
N GLN A 360 -14.73 -1.78 -9.40
CA GLN A 360 -13.83 -0.63 -9.29
C GLN A 360 -13.12 -0.64 -7.94
N SER A 361 -11.82 -0.34 -7.93
CA SER A 361 -11.04 -0.20 -6.71
C SER A 361 -11.56 0.99 -5.92
N ARG A 362 -11.98 0.74 -4.67
CA ARG A 362 -12.36 1.75 -3.69
C ARG A 362 -11.33 1.80 -2.58
N TYR A 363 -10.94 3.01 -2.17
CA TYR A 363 -9.93 3.20 -1.13
C TYR A 363 -10.08 4.59 -0.49
N PRO A 364 -9.67 4.75 0.77
CA PRO A 364 -9.57 6.06 1.39
C PRO A 364 -8.53 6.93 0.67
N CYS A 365 -8.87 8.20 0.46
CA CYS A 365 -8.01 9.17 -0.19
C CYS A 365 -8.22 10.57 0.41
N TYR A 366 -7.26 11.45 0.13
CA TYR A 366 -7.25 12.81 0.62
C TYR A 366 -7.31 13.77 -0.57
N TYR A 367 -8.07 14.84 -0.41
CA TYR A 367 -8.38 15.78 -1.48
C TYR A 367 -8.28 17.22 -0.98
N ASN A 368 -8.08 18.15 -1.90
CA ASN A 368 -8.17 19.57 -1.63
C ASN A 368 -9.61 20.04 -1.92
N LYS A 369 -10.23 20.79 -1.00
CA LYS A 369 -11.60 21.33 -1.17
C LYS A 369 -11.71 22.36 -2.31
N ASN A 370 -10.61 23.01 -2.65
CA ASN A 370 -10.55 24.11 -3.62
C ASN A 370 -9.97 23.69 -4.98
N ASP A 371 -9.37 22.50 -5.08
CA ASP A 371 -8.73 22.01 -6.30
C ASP A 371 -9.07 20.54 -6.57
N SER A 372 -9.59 20.28 -7.77
CA SER A 372 -9.98 18.95 -8.24
C SER A 372 -8.89 18.25 -9.07
N LEU A 373 -7.73 18.90 -9.28
CA LEU A 373 -6.70 18.42 -10.19
C LEU A 373 -6.12 17.06 -9.78
N PHE A 374 -5.93 16.84 -8.48
CA PHE A 374 -5.39 15.58 -7.97
C PHE A 374 -5.91 15.24 -6.57
N VAL A 375 -5.79 13.96 -6.25
CA VAL A 375 -6.02 13.38 -4.93
C VAL A 375 -4.86 12.48 -4.55
N VAL A 376 -4.71 12.24 -3.26
CA VAL A 376 -3.57 11.53 -2.70
C VAL A 376 -4.04 10.32 -1.90
N ALA A 377 -3.43 9.15 -2.13
CA ALA A 377 -3.74 7.94 -1.36
C ALA A 377 -3.11 7.95 0.04
N ARG A 378 -1.86 8.42 0.17
CA ARG A 378 -1.13 8.48 1.43
C ARG A 378 -0.85 9.93 1.83
N PHE A 379 -1.55 10.40 2.85
CA PHE A 379 -1.32 11.71 3.45
C PHE A 379 -1.54 11.62 4.97
N ASP A 380 -0.56 12.08 5.74
CA ASP A 380 -0.65 12.10 7.21
C ASP A 380 0.08 13.33 7.74
N LEU A 381 -0.70 14.40 7.98
CA LEU A 381 -0.18 15.65 8.51
C LEU A 381 0.41 15.50 9.91
N LYS A 382 -0.18 14.63 10.75
CA LYS A 382 0.27 14.46 12.14
C LYS A 382 1.65 13.81 12.17
N LYS A 383 1.85 12.80 11.33
CA LYS A 383 3.15 12.15 11.15
C LYS A 383 4.18 13.14 10.60
N THR A 384 3.85 13.88 9.53
CA THR A 384 4.76 14.88 8.95
C THR A 384 5.13 15.97 9.96
N GLN A 385 4.18 16.44 10.78
CA GLN A 385 4.45 17.41 11.84
C GLN A 385 5.40 16.85 12.90
N MET A 386 5.21 15.60 13.33
CA MET A 386 6.09 14.96 14.32
C MET A 386 7.51 14.77 13.77
N GLU A 387 7.63 14.30 12.52
CA GLU A 387 8.92 14.12 11.84
C GLU A 387 9.66 15.46 11.70
N LEU A 388 8.96 16.53 11.32
CA LEU A 388 9.52 17.88 11.25
C LEU A 388 10.00 18.37 12.63
N LEU A 389 9.20 18.16 13.68
CA LEU A 389 9.52 18.59 15.03
C LEU A 389 10.79 17.89 15.54
N ILE A 390 10.91 16.57 15.36
CA ILE A 390 12.10 15.81 15.75
C ILE A 390 13.32 16.27 14.94
N ALA A 391 13.16 16.44 13.62
CA ALA A 391 14.23 16.84 12.72
C ALA A 391 14.78 18.24 13.00
N VAL A 392 13.98 19.14 13.58
CA VAL A 392 14.43 20.49 13.97
C VAL A 392 14.97 20.50 15.40
N ILE A 393 14.23 19.93 16.36
CA ILE A 393 14.58 20.03 17.78
C ILE A 393 15.87 19.26 18.11
N VAL A 394 16.05 18.05 17.60
CA VAL A 394 17.21 17.21 17.99
C VAL A 394 18.53 17.84 17.51
N PRO A 395 18.72 18.21 16.23
CA PRO A 395 19.97 18.83 15.80
C PRO A 395 20.17 20.23 16.38
N ALA A 396 19.11 21.04 16.53
CA ALA A 396 19.22 22.36 17.15
C ALA A 396 19.60 22.26 18.64
N GLY A 397 19.04 21.30 19.38
CA GLY A 397 19.39 21.04 20.78
C GLY A 397 20.84 20.61 20.93
N LEU A 398 21.31 19.66 20.11
CA LEU A 398 22.71 19.22 20.11
C LEU A 398 23.67 20.35 19.72
N PHE A 399 23.28 21.19 18.75
CA PHE A 399 24.04 22.37 18.37
C PHE A 399 24.18 23.36 19.55
N ILE A 400 23.08 23.71 20.21
CA ILE A 400 23.08 24.66 21.34
C ILE A 400 23.91 24.11 22.51
N ILE A 401 23.69 22.85 22.90
CA ILE A 401 24.44 22.20 23.99
C ILE A 401 25.94 22.22 23.67
N SER A 402 26.29 21.85 22.44
CA SER A 402 27.68 21.82 22.01
C SER A 402 28.34 23.21 21.99
N VAL A 403 27.63 24.25 21.58
CA VAL A 403 28.16 25.62 21.57
C VAL A 403 28.39 26.09 23.00
N ILE A 404 27.42 25.89 23.90
CA ILE A 404 27.52 26.29 25.30
C ILE A 404 28.70 25.57 25.98
N THR A 405 28.86 24.26 25.79
CA THR A 405 29.97 23.51 26.39
C THR A 405 31.32 23.95 25.84
N LEU A 406 31.45 24.21 24.53
CA LEU A 406 32.69 24.73 23.95
C LEU A 406 33.04 26.13 24.44
N ILE A 407 32.05 27.01 24.63
CA ILE A 407 32.25 28.32 25.25
C ILE A 407 32.75 28.16 26.70
N ILE A 408 32.14 27.27 27.48
CA ILE A 408 32.56 27.00 28.86
C ILE A 408 34.00 26.45 28.88
N ILE A 409 34.34 25.49 28.00
CA ILE A 409 35.68 24.91 27.92
C ILE A 409 36.70 25.97 27.51
N SER A 410 36.40 26.80 26.50
CA SER A 410 37.32 27.87 26.07
C SER A 410 37.59 28.91 27.16
N ARG A 411 36.63 29.16 28.06
CA ARG A 411 36.77 30.08 29.19
C ARG A 411 37.46 29.44 30.41
N SER A 412 37.32 28.13 30.58
CA SER A 412 37.81 27.41 31.76
C SER A 412 39.16 26.74 31.55
N VAL A 413 39.58 26.45 30.30
CA VAL A 413 40.88 25.82 30.02
C VAL A 413 41.90 26.87 29.61
N GLN A 414 43.03 26.91 30.30
CA GLN A 414 44.17 27.75 29.97
C GLN A 414 45.35 26.86 29.56
N VAL A 415 46.07 27.27 28.52
CA VAL A 415 47.33 26.64 28.13
C VAL A 415 48.42 27.29 28.96
N GLY A 416 49.03 26.54 29.87
CA GLY A 416 50.19 27.01 30.63
C GLY A 416 51.46 27.02 29.78
N ASP A 417 52.52 27.65 30.27
CA ASP A 417 53.81 27.78 29.57
C ASP A 417 54.46 26.42 29.23
N ASP A 418 54.05 25.35 29.90
CA ASP A 418 54.44 23.95 29.62
C ASP A 418 53.71 23.32 28.41
N ALA A 419 52.89 24.08 27.68
CA ALA A 419 51.98 23.61 26.64
C ALA A 419 50.95 22.55 27.11
N LYS A 420 50.71 22.44 28.41
CA LYS A 420 49.68 21.57 29.02
C LYS A 420 48.38 22.35 29.22
N MET A 421 47.25 21.73 28.88
CA MET A 421 45.92 22.27 29.15
C MET A 421 45.54 22.01 30.61
N ARG A 422 45.25 23.07 31.36
CA ARG A 422 44.79 22.98 32.76
C ARG A 422 43.44 23.68 32.90
N CYS A 423 42.56 23.11 33.73
CA CYS A 423 41.28 23.74 34.04
C CYS A 423 41.47 24.78 35.16
N ARG A 424 41.20 26.06 34.86
CA ARG A 424 41.33 27.21 35.75
C ARG A 424 40.46 27.14 37.00
N TYR A 425 39.27 26.56 36.89
CA TYR A 425 38.27 26.48 37.98
C TYR A 425 38.18 25.10 38.64
N CYS A 426 38.89 24.09 38.13
CA CYS A 426 38.87 22.74 38.69
C CYS A 426 39.91 22.55 39.82
N ALA A 427 40.82 23.51 40.00
CA ALA A 427 41.90 23.42 40.99
C ALA A 427 41.45 23.66 42.44
N ASP A 428 40.33 24.35 42.68
CA ASP A 428 39.89 24.72 44.04
C ASP A 428 39.15 23.59 44.80
N LYS A 429 39.12 22.36 44.29
CA LYS A 429 38.42 21.21 44.92
C LYS A 429 39.29 20.00 45.24
N GLN A 430 40.61 20.09 45.08
CA GLN A 430 41.54 18.96 45.29
C GLN A 430 42.60 19.22 46.38
N GLU A 431 42.36 20.15 47.30
CA GLU A 431 43.04 20.16 48.60
C GLU A 431 42.09 19.55 49.63
N ILE A 432 42.19 18.24 49.85
CA ILE A 432 41.81 17.43 51.04
C ILE A 432 41.79 15.98 50.53
N GLU A 433 42.50 15.08 51.22
CA GLU A 433 42.88 13.70 50.85
C GLU A 433 44.14 13.66 49.96
N GLY A 434 45.37 13.75 50.49
CA GLY A 434 45.88 13.13 51.71
C GLY A 434 47.06 12.26 51.28
N GLU A 435 48.27 12.83 51.37
CA GLU A 435 49.53 12.09 51.36
C GLU A 435 49.55 11.14 52.58
N ASP A 436 49.76 9.84 52.36
CA ASP A 436 50.76 9.10 53.14
C ASP A 436 51.23 7.83 52.40
N GLU A 437 52.55 7.69 52.41
CA GLU A 437 53.44 6.52 52.29
C GLU A 437 52.89 5.17 51.76
N GLY A 438 53.57 4.38 50.92
CA GLY A 438 54.97 4.34 50.50
C GLY A 438 55.29 2.95 49.93
N LEU A 439 56.15 2.91 48.92
CA LEU A 439 57.13 1.85 48.56
C LEU A 439 56.73 0.35 48.59
N VAL A 440 56.78 -0.34 47.43
CA VAL A 440 57.79 -1.36 47.06
C VAL A 440 57.47 -1.90 45.66
N GLU A 441 58.49 -1.94 44.82
CA GLU A 441 58.52 -2.39 43.43
C GLU A 441 58.81 -3.91 43.32
N ALA A 442 58.47 -4.47 42.15
CA ALA A 442 59.08 -5.64 41.49
C ALA A 442 58.40 -7.04 41.59
N THR A 443 57.69 -7.35 40.50
CA THR A 443 57.88 -8.51 39.59
C THR A 443 57.60 -9.98 39.98
N SER A 444 56.92 -10.62 39.03
CA SER A 444 57.00 -12.03 38.58
C SER A 444 56.27 -13.12 39.39
N SER A 445 55.26 -13.73 38.77
CA SER A 445 55.31 -15.12 38.29
C SER A 445 53.92 -15.56 37.85
N ALA A 446 53.74 -15.75 36.53
CA ALA A 446 52.68 -16.56 35.99
C ALA A 446 53.24 -17.98 35.82
N THR A 447 52.60 -18.99 36.42
CA THR A 447 52.90 -20.40 36.15
C THR A 447 51.59 -21.18 36.06
N GLN A 448 51.33 -21.62 34.82
CA GLN A 448 50.78 -22.91 34.36
C GLN A 448 49.47 -23.48 34.94
N SER A 449 48.54 -23.78 34.02
CA SER A 449 48.11 -25.16 33.66
C SER A 449 47.08 -25.06 32.51
N GLN A 450 47.40 -25.37 31.25
CA GLN A 450 47.48 -26.67 30.53
C GLN A 450 46.14 -27.43 30.33
N GLY A 451 45.87 -27.82 29.07
CA GLY A 451 44.87 -28.83 28.64
C GLY A 451 43.99 -28.37 27.46
N ASN A 452 44.48 -28.39 26.21
CA ASN A 452 44.28 -29.43 25.15
C ASN A 452 42.84 -29.58 24.62
N GLU A 453 42.61 -29.33 23.31
CA GLU A 453 42.50 -30.37 22.26
C GLU A 453 42.22 -29.77 20.86
N ASN A 454 42.83 -30.38 19.85
CA ASN A 454 42.70 -30.11 18.41
C ASN A 454 41.47 -30.82 17.82
N GLU A 455 40.89 -30.28 16.74
CA GLU A 455 40.81 -30.88 15.38
C GLU A 455 39.61 -30.36 14.55
N ILE A 456 39.95 -29.82 13.37
CA ILE A 456 39.39 -30.13 12.05
C ILE A 456 37.86 -30.00 11.83
N ARG A 457 37.44 -29.09 10.92
CA ARG A 457 37.09 -29.46 9.52
C ARG A 457 36.77 -28.24 8.63
N SER A 458 37.07 -28.47 7.37
CA SER A 458 36.98 -27.66 6.16
C SER A 458 35.57 -27.34 5.64
N MET A 459 35.58 -26.42 4.66
CA MET A 459 34.66 -26.23 3.51
C MET A 459 33.63 -25.09 3.59
N THR A 460 33.94 -24.04 2.82
CA THR A 460 33.10 -23.44 1.78
C THR A 460 31.65 -23.91 1.69
N LEU A 461 30.73 -22.96 1.92
CA LEU A 461 29.70 -22.54 0.97
C LEU A 461 29.23 -21.12 1.32
#